data_AF-A0A971G6F5-F1
#
_entry.id   AF-A0A971G6F5-F1
#
_cell.length_a   1.000
_cell.length_b   1.000
_cell.length_c   1.000
_cell.angle_alpha   90.00
_cell.angle_beta   90.00
_cell.angle_gamma   90.00
#
_symmetry.space_group_name_H-M   'P 1'
#
loop_
_entity.id
_entity.type
_entity.pdbx_description
1 polymer ?
#
loop_
_entity_poly.entity_id
_entity_poly.type
_entity_poly.pdbx_seq_one_letter_code
_entity_poly.pdbx_strand_id
1 'polypeptide(L)'
;MKLLALDTSGPVAGVAILRDGQVAYEGAAVNAMTHSVSLLPMVEEALTRSGLTIEDIDLYAAVTGPGSFTGVRIGVSMVKGMAHGAGKPCVGIDALQALAAGVSGKDALICPIQDARAGQVYGAAFRAGMPPRRALENQAQELSLFVNACLAVAETHESLCFVGDGVSRYRAALEEMLGERADFPPAHLAYLRPASVAMLAQVYAQQAGDYLTLQPQYLRAPQAERARARKAGDA
;
A
#
# COMPACT_ATOMS: atom_id res chain seq x y z
N MET A 1 -2.34 -6.01 -22.30
CA MET A 1 -2.79 -6.57 -21.01
C MET A 1 -3.67 -5.56 -20.31
N LYS A 2 -4.85 -5.99 -19.86
CA LYS A 2 -5.81 -5.22 -19.06
C LYS A 2 -5.71 -5.67 -17.60
N LEU A 3 -5.42 -4.76 -16.69
CA LEU A 3 -5.17 -5.06 -15.28
C LEU A 3 -6.07 -4.21 -14.41
N LEU A 4 -6.73 -4.80 -13.41
CA LEU A 4 -7.49 -4.08 -12.40
C LEU A 4 -6.81 -4.19 -11.04
N ALA A 5 -6.44 -3.06 -10.44
CA ALA A 5 -5.72 -3.00 -9.16
C ALA A 5 -6.55 -2.28 -8.09
N LEU A 6 -6.62 -2.87 -6.90
CA LEU A 6 -7.34 -2.33 -5.75
C LEU A 6 -6.42 -2.04 -4.56
N ASP A 7 -6.67 -0.92 -3.88
CA ASP A 7 -6.13 -0.62 -2.56
C ASP A 7 -7.24 -0.27 -1.57
N THR A 8 -7.14 -0.86 -0.39
CA THR A 8 -7.92 -0.51 0.80
C THR A 8 -7.08 -0.66 2.07
N SER A 9 -5.75 -0.71 1.93
CA SER A 9 -4.83 -0.97 3.05
C SER A 9 -4.75 0.21 4.01
N GLY A 10 -4.93 1.44 3.51
CA GLY A 10 -4.88 2.67 4.27
C GLY A 10 -6.21 3.44 4.29
N PRO A 11 -6.16 4.78 4.41
CA PRO A 11 -7.36 5.63 4.38
C PRO A 11 -7.96 5.79 2.98
N VAL A 12 -7.24 5.42 1.93
CA VAL A 12 -7.70 5.47 0.54
C VAL A 12 -8.52 4.22 0.22
N ALA A 13 -9.72 4.41 -0.35
CA ALA A 13 -10.35 3.41 -1.21
C ALA A 13 -9.89 3.69 -2.65
N GLY A 14 -9.25 2.72 -3.28
CA GLY A 14 -8.50 2.92 -4.51
C GLY A 14 -8.79 1.87 -5.57
N VAL A 15 -8.97 2.32 -6.81
CA VAL A 15 -9.07 1.48 -8.01
C VAL A 15 -8.23 2.08 -9.13
N ALA A 16 -7.52 1.24 -9.87
CA ALA A 16 -6.91 1.62 -11.14
C ALA A 16 -7.12 0.52 -12.18
N ILE A 17 -7.25 0.96 -13.43
CA ILE A 17 -7.20 0.08 -14.59
C ILE A 17 -5.97 0.46 -15.42
N LEU A 18 -5.14 -0.54 -15.68
CA LEU A 18 -4.07 -0.46 -16.67
C LEU A 18 -4.54 -1.10 -17.96
N ARG A 19 -4.24 -0.46 -19.09
CA ARG A 19 -4.43 -1.02 -20.42
C ARG A 19 -3.15 -0.83 -21.21
N ASP A 20 -2.54 -1.95 -21.58
CA ASP A 20 -1.35 -1.99 -22.44
C ASP A 20 -0.19 -1.13 -21.90
N GLY A 21 0.02 -1.19 -20.58
CA GLY A 21 1.07 -0.46 -19.87
C GLY A 21 0.75 0.99 -19.53
N GLN A 22 -0.44 1.47 -19.88
CA GLN A 22 -0.89 2.84 -19.59
C GLN A 22 -2.04 2.84 -18.58
N VAL A 23 -2.11 3.87 -17.74
CA VAL A 23 -3.24 4.07 -16.83
C VAL A 23 -4.45 4.52 -17.65
N ALA A 24 -5.44 3.63 -17.78
CA ALA A 24 -6.70 3.92 -18.45
C ALA A 24 -7.70 4.59 -17.51
N TYR A 25 -7.66 4.24 -16.22
CA TYR A 25 -8.47 4.85 -15.17
C TYR A 25 -7.74 4.82 -13.83
N GLU A 26 -7.90 5.87 -13.03
CA GLU A 26 -7.51 5.89 -11.62
C GLU A 26 -8.61 6.61 -10.84
N GLY A 27 -9.12 5.95 -9.80
CA GLY A 27 -10.06 6.50 -8.84
C GLY A 27 -9.54 6.30 -7.43
N ALA A 28 -9.47 7.38 -6.65
CA ALA A 28 -9.03 7.34 -5.26
C ALA A 28 -9.94 8.23 -4.42
N ALA A 29 -10.40 7.71 -3.28
CA ALA A 29 -11.23 8.44 -2.34
C ALA A 29 -10.69 8.27 -0.92
N VAL A 30 -10.44 9.39 -0.24
CA VAL A 30 -10.28 9.44 1.21
C VAL A 30 -11.61 9.96 1.76
N ASN A 31 -12.45 9.07 2.27
CA ASN A 31 -13.81 9.42 2.67
C ASN A 31 -14.20 8.81 4.03
N ALA A 32 -15.33 9.27 4.57
CA ALA A 32 -15.86 8.80 5.85
C ALA A 32 -16.67 7.49 5.73
N MET A 33 -16.83 6.95 4.52
CA MET A 33 -17.58 5.73 4.29
C MET A 33 -16.70 4.52 4.58
N THR A 34 -17.33 3.38 4.88
CA THR A 34 -16.60 2.13 4.97
C THR A 34 -16.17 1.68 3.57
N HIS A 35 -14.96 1.14 3.46
CA HIS A 35 -14.40 0.63 2.21
C HIS A 35 -15.34 -0.37 1.52
N SER A 36 -16.04 -1.20 2.30
CA SER A 36 -16.98 -2.20 1.79
C SER A 36 -18.19 -1.62 1.05
N VAL A 37 -18.55 -0.36 1.30
CA VAL A 37 -19.66 0.32 0.60
C VAL A 37 -19.16 1.07 -0.62
N SER A 38 -17.93 1.60 -0.57
CA SER A 38 -17.39 2.46 -1.64
C SER A 38 -16.72 1.69 -2.77
N LEU A 39 -16.06 0.56 -2.47
CA LEU A 39 -15.12 -0.05 -3.39
C LEU A 39 -15.77 -0.68 -4.63
N LEU A 40 -16.90 -1.39 -4.47
CA LEU A 40 -17.61 -1.99 -5.60
C LEU A 40 -18.16 -0.94 -6.60
N PRO A 41 -18.86 0.12 -6.15
CA PRO A 41 -19.23 1.22 -7.04
C PRO A 41 -18.04 1.85 -7.79
N MET A 42 -16.89 2.02 -7.12
CA MET A 42 -15.68 2.54 -7.77
C MET A 42 -15.15 1.61 -8.86
N VAL A 43 -15.23 0.28 -8.64
CA VAL A 43 -14.86 -0.72 -9.66
C VAL A 43 -15.82 -0.70 -10.85
N GLU A 44 -17.12 -0.62 -10.61
CA GLU A 44 -18.13 -0.51 -11.67
C GLU A 44 -17.91 0.74 -12.52
N GLU A 45 -17.63 1.88 -11.88
CA GLU A 45 -17.29 3.13 -12.57
C GLU A 45 -16.00 2.98 -13.39
N ALA A 46 -14.95 2.39 -12.82
CA ALA A 46 -13.67 2.20 -13.50
C ALA A 46 -13.83 1.36 -14.78
N LEU A 47 -14.53 0.23 -14.68
CA LEU A 47 -14.81 -0.67 -15.79
C LEU A 47 -15.64 0.04 -16.86
N THR A 48 -16.73 0.70 -16.46
CA THR A 48 -17.63 1.44 -17.36
C THR A 48 -16.89 2.54 -18.12
N ARG A 49 -16.13 3.38 -17.42
CA ARG A 49 -15.37 4.48 -18.04
C ARG A 49 -14.23 4.00 -18.93
N SER A 50 -13.71 2.80 -18.67
CA SER A 50 -12.68 2.17 -19.50
C SER A 50 -13.25 1.36 -20.67
N GLY A 51 -14.59 1.22 -20.76
CA GLY A 51 -15.27 0.41 -21.76
C GLY A 51 -14.93 -1.08 -21.64
N LEU A 52 -14.79 -1.58 -20.41
CA LEU A 52 -14.41 -2.96 -20.09
C LEU A 52 -15.49 -3.63 -19.23
N THR A 53 -15.55 -4.95 -19.28
CA THR A 53 -16.27 -5.77 -18.29
C THR A 53 -15.29 -6.48 -17.34
N ILE A 54 -15.81 -7.22 -16.37
CA ILE A 54 -14.98 -8.06 -15.48
C ILE A 54 -14.24 -9.13 -16.28
N GLU A 55 -14.87 -9.71 -17.30
CA GLU A 55 -14.29 -10.77 -18.14
C GLU A 55 -13.14 -10.29 -19.02
N ASP A 56 -13.15 -9.00 -19.36
CA ASP A 56 -12.09 -8.34 -20.12
C ASP A 56 -10.76 -8.22 -19.36
N ILE A 57 -10.77 -8.29 -18.03
CA ILE A 57 -9.57 -8.14 -17.22
C ILE A 57 -8.70 -9.40 -17.32
N ASP A 58 -7.42 -9.21 -17.63
CA ASP A 58 -6.43 -10.29 -17.75
C ASP A 58 -5.80 -10.64 -16.40
N LEU A 59 -5.63 -9.64 -15.52
CA LEU A 59 -4.99 -9.78 -14.22
C LEU A 59 -5.65 -8.88 -13.17
N TYR A 60 -5.94 -9.45 -12.01
CA TYR A 60 -6.41 -8.69 -10.85
C TYR A 60 -5.31 -8.48 -9.82
N ALA A 61 -5.26 -7.33 -9.18
CA ALA A 61 -4.26 -7.04 -8.15
C ALA A 61 -4.90 -6.45 -6.90
N ALA A 62 -4.46 -6.92 -5.73
CA ALA A 62 -4.84 -6.36 -4.44
C ALA A 62 -3.59 -5.95 -3.66
N VAL A 63 -3.66 -4.82 -2.97
CA VAL A 63 -2.70 -4.55 -1.90
C VAL A 63 -2.95 -5.53 -0.74
N THR A 64 -1.96 -6.34 -0.42
CA THR A 64 -2.06 -7.41 0.60
C THR A 64 -1.61 -6.96 1.97
N GLY A 65 -1.08 -5.75 2.10
CA GLY A 65 -0.61 -5.19 3.36
C GLY A 65 0.85 -4.74 3.29
N PRO A 66 1.43 -4.26 4.41
CA PRO A 66 0.78 -4.03 5.69
C PRO A 66 -0.30 -2.92 5.63
N GLY A 67 -1.04 -2.74 6.71
CA GLY A 67 -2.09 -1.70 6.80
C GLY A 67 -3.21 -2.04 7.78
N SER A 68 -4.37 -1.41 7.58
CA SER A 68 -5.62 -1.68 8.30
C SER A 68 -6.05 -3.13 8.08
N PHE A 69 -6.13 -3.93 9.16
CA PHE A 69 -6.58 -5.33 9.08
C PHE A 69 -7.91 -5.48 8.34
N THR A 70 -8.90 -4.67 8.69
CA THR A 70 -10.22 -4.71 8.04
C THR A 70 -10.11 -4.26 6.59
N GLY A 71 -9.36 -3.20 6.34
CA GLY A 71 -9.17 -2.64 5.00
C GLY A 71 -8.52 -3.64 4.05
N VAL A 72 -7.36 -4.19 4.42
CA VAL A 72 -6.63 -5.20 3.64
C VAL A 72 -7.53 -6.41 3.32
N ARG A 73 -8.31 -6.90 4.30
CA ARG A 73 -9.24 -8.02 4.06
C ARG A 73 -10.30 -7.68 3.03
N ILE A 74 -10.88 -6.48 3.08
CA ILE A 74 -11.90 -6.05 2.12
C ILE A 74 -11.35 -6.10 0.69
N GLY A 75 -10.20 -5.46 0.44
CA GLY A 75 -9.59 -5.40 -0.89
C GLY A 75 -9.18 -6.78 -1.41
N VAL A 76 -8.50 -7.57 -0.57
CA VAL A 76 -8.11 -8.94 -0.92
C VAL A 76 -9.33 -9.82 -1.21
N SER A 77 -10.36 -9.79 -0.36
CA SER A 77 -11.57 -10.59 -0.57
C SER A 77 -12.31 -10.18 -1.85
N MET A 78 -12.37 -8.89 -2.17
CA MET A 78 -13.01 -8.41 -3.38
C MET A 78 -12.27 -8.88 -4.64
N VAL A 79 -10.92 -8.75 -4.66
CA VAL A 79 -10.10 -9.27 -5.76
C VAL A 79 -10.24 -10.79 -5.90
N LYS A 80 -10.23 -11.54 -4.80
CA LYS A 80 -10.45 -12.99 -4.84
C LYS A 80 -11.80 -13.34 -5.47
N GLY A 81 -12.86 -12.62 -5.10
CA GLY A 81 -14.20 -12.82 -5.66
C GLY A 81 -14.25 -12.58 -7.17
N MET A 82 -13.67 -11.47 -7.63
CA MET A 82 -13.62 -11.15 -9.07
C MET A 82 -12.75 -12.13 -9.86
N ALA A 83 -11.56 -12.44 -9.35
CA ALA A 83 -10.63 -13.38 -9.97
C ALA A 83 -11.23 -14.79 -10.08
N HIS A 84 -11.91 -15.27 -9.03
CA HIS A 84 -12.66 -16.52 -9.05
C HIS A 84 -13.79 -16.45 -10.09
N GLY A 85 -14.67 -15.44 -10.01
CA GLY A 85 -15.82 -15.31 -10.91
C GLY A 85 -15.43 -15.24 -12.40
N ALA A 86 -14.31 -14.58 -12.71
CA ALA A 86 -13.80 -14.43 -14.07
C ALA A 86 -12.88 -15.60 -14.53
N GLY A 87 -12.47 -16.48 -13.62
CA GLY A 87 -11.46 -17.51 -13.90
C GLY A 87 -10.10 -16.92 -14.29
N LYS A 88 -9.68 -15.83 -13.64
CA LYS A 88 -8.46 -15.07 -13.97
C LYS A 88 -7.45 -15.09 -12.83
N PRO A 89 -6.15 -14.96 -13.15
CA PRO A 89 -5.11 -14.91 -12.12
C PRO A 89 -5.17 -13.60 -11.33
N CYS A 90 -4.57 -13.62 -10.15
CA CYS A 90 -4.40 -12.43 -9.33
C CYS A 90 -3.01 -12.35 -8.67
N VAL A 91 -2.61 -11.14 -8.31
CA VAL A 91 -1.30 -10.86 -7.68
C VAL A 91 -1.46 -9.95 -6.46
N GLY A 92 -0.66 -10.23 -5.42
CA GLY A 92 -0.60 -9.41 -4.22
C GLY A 92 0.49 -8.35 -4.31
N ILE A 93 0.19 -7.14 -3.85
CA ILE A 93 1.13 -6.01 -3.88
C ILE A 93 1.40 -5.52 -2.45
N ASP A 94 2.67 -5.29 -2.14
CA ASP A 94 3.12 -4.72 -0.87
C ASP A 94 2.75 -3.24 -0.78
N ALA A 95 2.03 -2.86 0.28
CA ALA A 95 1.53 -1.50 0.49
C ALA A 95 2.66 -0.46 0.59
N LEU A 96 3.74 -0.83 1.28
CA LEU A 96 4.89 0.06 1.48
C LEU A 96 5.66 0.28 0.18
N GLN A 97 5.86 -0.78 -0.61
CA GLN A 97 6.43 -0.64 -1.95
C GLN A 97 5.53 0.17 -2.90
N ALA A 98 4.21 0.02 -2.83
CA ALA A 98 3.26 0.81 -3.62
C ALA A 98 3.28 2.31 -3.24
N LEU A 99 3.37 2.62 -1.95
CA LEU A 99 3.61 4.00 -1.48
C LEU A 99 4.92 4.56 -2.04
N ALA A 100 6.01 3.80 -1.95
CA ALA A 100 7.31 4.22 -2.46
C ALA A 100 7.29 4.43 -3.98
N ALA A 101 6.59 3.58 -4.73
CA ALA A 101 6.45 3.68 -6.18
C ALA A 101 5.76 4.99 -6.60
N GLY A 102 4.81 5.49 -5.80
CA GLY A 102 4.12 6.76 -6.04
C GLY A 102 5.00 8.00 -5.94
N VAL A 103 6.15 7.90 -5.28
CA VAL A 103 7.13 9.01 -5.13
C VAL A 103 8.51 8.63 -5.66
N SER A 104 8.58 7.64 -6.57
CA SER A 104 9.82 7.08 -7.11
C SER A 104 10.73 8.05 -7.86
N GLY A 105 10.27 9.27 -8.18
CA GLY A 105 11.09 10.33 -8.78
C GLY A 105 11.84 11.22 -7.77
N LYS A 106 11.71 10.97 -6.47
CA LYS A 106 12.43 11.70 -5.42
C LYS A 106 13.90 11.26 -5.33
N ASP A 107 14.80 12.24 -5.23
CA ASP A 107 16.21 12.01 -4.93
C ASP A 107 16.42 11.98 -3.40
N ALA A 108 15.98 10.88 -2.79
CA ALA A 108 15.97 10.68 -1.34
C ALA A 108 15.84 9.18 -1.02
N LEU A 109 16.13 8.82 0.24
CA LEU A 109 15.69 7.53 0.77
C LEU A 109 14.18 7.62 1.03
N ILE A 110 13.39 6.81 0.31
CA ILE A 110 11.94 6.83 0.43
C ILE A 110 11.53 5.92 1.59
N CYS A 111 10.93 6.50 2.62
CA CYS A 111 10.57 5.84 3.88
C CYS A 111 9.04 5.78 4.04
N PRO A 112 8.34 4.90 3.31
CA PRO A 112 6.90 4.74 3.48
C PRO A 112 6.57 4.30 4.91
N ILE A 113 5.60 4.98 5.53
CA ILE A 113 5.11 4.68 6.86
C ILE A 113 3.58 4.66 6.89
N GLN A 114 3.03 3.62 7.52
CA GLN A 114 1.62 3.56 7.89
C GLN A 114 1.47 3.50 9.41
N ASP A 115 0.39 4.07 9.96
CA ASP A 115 0.16 4.05 11.40
C ASP A 115 -0.22 2.63 11.88
N ALA A 116 0.69 1.97 12.59
CA ALA A 116 0.45 0.67 13.20
C ALA A 116 -0.26 0.77 14.57
N ARG A 117 -0.64 1.97 14.98
CA ARG A 117 -1.21 2.36 16.28
C ARG A 117 -0.22 2.21 17.44
N ALA A 118 -0.55 2.84 18.56
CA ALA A 118 0.23 2.79 19.81
C ALA A 118 1.70 3.25 19.65
N GLY A 119 1.93 4.33 18.90
CA GLY A 119 3.26 4.91 18.70
C GLY A 119 4.14 4.11 17.73
N GLN A 120 3.57 3.16 16.99
CA GLN A 120 4.31 2.30 16.08
C GLN A 120 3.94 2.57 14.64
N VAL A 121 4.87 2.26 13.74
CA VAL A 121 4.69 2.33 12.29
C VAL A 121 4.89 0.97 11.65
N TYR A 122 4.15 0.71 10.58
CA TYR A 122 4.61 -0.20 9.55
C TYR A 122 5.50 0.61 8.62
N GLY A 123 6.76 0.22 8.50
CA GLY A 123 7.75 1.00 7.75
C GLY A 123 8.70 0.13 6.97
N ALA A 124 9.24 0.68 5.89
CA ALA A 124 10.31 0.13 5.08
C ALA A 124 11.10 1.28 4.46
N ALA A 125 12.21 0.99 3.78
CA ALA A 125 12.97 2.01 3.07
C ALA A 125 13.28 1.53 1.65
N PHE A 126 13.19 2.43 0.69
CA PHE A 126 13.36 2.15 -0.72
C PHE A 126 14.21 3.22 -1.41
N ARG A 127 14.90 2.79 -2.46
CA ARG A 127 15.50 3.67 -3.46
C ARG A 127 14.55 3.80 -4.65
N ALA A 128 14.62 4.94 -5.32
CA ALA A 128 13.90 5.23 -6.55
C ALA A 128 13.98 4.10 -7.59
N GLY A 129 12.91 3.92 -8.37
CA GLY A 129 12.79 2.89 -9.40
C GLY A 129 11.36 2.41 -9.62
N MET A 130 11.15 1.61 -10.67
CA MET A 130 9.92 0.87 -10.92
C MET A 130 10.27 -0.59 -11.31
N PRO A 131 10.15 -1.55 -10.38
CA PRO A 131 9.73 -1.38 -8.99
C PRO A 131 10.80 -0.63 -8.15
N PRO A 132 10.42 0.07 -7.06
CA PRO A 132 11.38 0.64 -6.13
C PRO A 132 12.28 -0.44 -5.53
N ARG A 133 13.57 -0.15 -5.39
CA ARG A 133 14.54 -1.10 -4.83
C ARG A 133 14.52 -1.03 -3.31
N ARG A 134 14.19 -2.15 -2.67
CA ARG A 134 14.13 -2.27 -1.21
C ARG A 134 15.54 -2.10 -0.60
N ALA A 135 15.65 -1.20 0.37
CA ALA A 135 16.86 -0.93 1.15
C ALA A 135 16.70 -1.36 2.62
N LEU A 136 15.47 -1.33 3.14
CA LEU A 136 15.11 -1.87 4.44
C LEU A 136 13.84 -2.72 4.30
N GLU A 137 13.84 -3.91 4.90
CA GLU A 137 12.69 -4.80 4.92
C GLU A 137 11.49 -4.19 5.66
N ASN A 138 10.31 -4.77 5.43
CA ASN A 138 9.09 -4.38 6.14
C ASN A 138 9.24 -4.62 7.65
N GLN A 139 9.05 -3.58 8.44
CA GLN A 139 9.19 -3.58 9.90
C GLN A 139 7.91 -3.08 10.56
N ALA A 140 7.65 -3.55 11.78
CA ALA A 140 6.56 -3.11 12.61
C ALA A 140 7.09 -2.75 14.00
N GLN A 141 7.42 -1.48 14.22
CA GLN A 141 8.13 -1.05 15.43
C GLN A 141 7.82 0.40 15.80
N GLU A 142 8.37 0.85 16.92
CA GLU A 142 8.26 2.22 17.40
C GLU A 142 8.95 3.19 16.42
N LEU A 143 8.41 4.41 16.29
CA LEU A 143 8.84 5.38 15.30
C LEU A 143 10.34 5.66 15.40
N SER A 144 10.87 5.88 16.61
CA SER A 144 12.27 6.27 16.78
C SER A 144 13.24 5.17 16.33
N LEU A 145 12.91 3.91 16.62
CA LEU A 145 13.68 2.76 16.14
C LEU A 145 13.65 2.64 14.61
N PHE A 146 12.51 2.93 14.00
CA PHE A 146 12.39 2.95 12.54
C PHE A 146 13.20 4.06 11.89
N VAL A 147 13.20 5.26 12.46
CA VAL A 147 14.04 6.37 11.97
C VAL A 147 15.53 6.00 12.07
N ASN A 148 15.96 5.41 13.18
CA ASN A 148 17.35 4.94 13.33
C ASN A 148 17.72 3.87 12.29
N ALA A 149 16.82 2.93 12.01
CA ALA A 149 17.04 1.92 10.97
C ALA A 149 17.12 2.54 9.56
N CYS A 150 16.31 3.56 9.26
CA CYS A 150 16.41 4.31 8.00
C CYS A 150 17.75 5.05 7.88
N LEU A 151 18.18 5.72 8.97
CA LEU A 151 19.46 6.42 9.01
C LEU A 151 20.66 5.47 8.80
N ALA A 152 20.57 4.22 9.27
CA ALA A 152 21.63 3.23 9.11
C ALA A 152 21.82 2.76 7.64
N VAL A 153 20.80 2.91 6.79
CA VAL A 153 20.87 2.56 5.36
C VAL A 153 20.86 3.78 4.44
N ALA A 154 20.77 4.99 5.02
CA ALA A 154 20.85 6.26 4.32
C ALA A 154 22.31 6.65 4.07
N GLU A 155 22.55 7.40 3.01
CA GLU A 155 23.83 8.03 2.77
C GLU A 155 24.05 9.22 3.72
N THR A 156 25.30 9.67 3.86
CA THR A 156 25.61 10.81 4.71
C THR A 156 24.93 12.06 4.16
N HIS A 157 24.21 12.80 5.02
CA HIS A 157 23.40 13.97 4.66
C HIS A 157 22.21 13.70 3.73
N GLU A 158 21.92 12.45 3.38
CA GLU A 158 20.77 12.12 2.56
C GLU A 158 19.45 12.49 3.26
N SER A 159 18.52 13.06 2.50
CA SER A 159 17.15 13.33 2.95
C SER A 159 16.32 12.04 3.00
N LEU A 160 15.43 11.94 3.99
CA LEU A 160 14.52 10.82 4.17
C LEU A 160 13.11 11.31 3.84
N CYS A 161 12.55 10.82 2.72
CA CYS A 161 11.22 11.18 2.26
C CYS A 161 10.17 10.25 2.89
N PHE A 162 9.45 10.74 3.90
CA PHE A 162 8.39 9.98 4.56
C PHE A 162 7.05 10.16 3.84
N VAL A 163 6.38 9.05 3.51
CA VAL A 163 5.11 9.03 2.78
C VAL A 163 4.14 8.01 3.39
N GLY A 164 2.83 8.24 3.29
CA GLY A 164 1.80 7.37 3.86
C GLY A 164 1.06 7.99 5.05
N ASP A 165 0.05 7.29 5.54
CA ASP A 165 -0.87 7.80 6.56
C ASP A 165 -0.26 7.93 7.96
N GLY A 166 0.89 7.30 8.20
CA GLY A 166 1.67 7.55 9.41
C GLY A 166 2.19 8.98 9.49
N VAL A 167 2.44 9.64 8.35
CA VAL A 167 3.07 10.97 8.30
C VAL A 167 2.21 12.02 9.00
N SER A 168 0.89 12.04 8.78
CA SER A 168 0.01 13.03 9.41
C SER A 168 0.04 12.97 10.94
N ARG A 169 0.34 11.79 11.51
CA ARG A 169 0.42 11.59 12.96
C ARG A 169 1.81 11.92 13.51
N TYR A 170 2.86 11.56 12.77
CA TYR A 170 4.24 11.56 13.27
C TYR A 170 5.11 12.67 12.70
N ARG A 171 4.59 13.56 11.83
CA ARG A 171 5.34 14.65 11.20
C ARG A 171 6.17 15.47 12.19
N ALA A 172 5.57 15.98 13.26
CA ALA A 172 6.28 16.82 14.23
C ALA A 172 7.45 16.08 14.90
N ALA A 173 7.25 14.80 15.25
CA ALA A 173 8.32 13.98 15.81
C ALA A 173 9.43 13.69 14.79
N LEU A 174 9.08 13.45 13.52
CA LEU A 174 10.05 13.27 12.44
C LEU A 174 10.88 14.55 12.21
N GLU A 175 10.25 15.70 12.22
CA GLU A 175 10.90 17.02 12.11
C GLU A 175 11.83 17.28 13.30
N GLU A 176 11.40 16.96 14.53
CA GLU A 176 12.23 17.07 15.73
C GLU A 176 13.47 16.16 15.68
N MET A 177 13.30 14.92 15.20
CA MET A 177 14.39 13.94 15.13
C MET A 177 15.40 14.20 14.01
N LEU A 178 14.95 14.72 12.86
CA LEU A 178 15.75 14.76 11.62
C LEU A 178 16.07 16.18 11.13
N GLY A 179 15.37 17.20 11.63
CA GLY A 179 15.51 18.58 11.17
C GLY A 179 15.32 18.69 9.66
N GLU A 180 16.27 19.34 8.98
CA GLU A 180 16.25 19.57 7.53
C GLU A 180 16.30 18.29 6.67
N ARG A 181 16.65 17.13 7.26
CA ARG A 181 16.69 15.85 6.54
C ARG A 181 15.30 15.20 6.41
N ALA A 182 14.29 15.68 7.13
CA ALA A 182 12.93 15.20 6.97
C ALA A 182 12.30 15.80 5.70
N ASP A 183 12.10 14.98 4.68
CA ASP A 183 11.37 15.35 3.46
C ASP A 183 9.97 14.74 3.49
N PHE A 184 9.02 15.46 2.92
CA PHE A 184 7.63 15.04 2.82
C PHE A 184 7.09 15.41 1.44
N PRO A 185 6.47 14.47 0.72
CA PRO A 185 5.91 14.77 -0.58
C PRO A 185 4.70 15.72 -0.44
N PRO A 186 4.37 16.48 -1.50
CA PRO A 186 3.16 17.30 -1.52
C PRO A 186 1.90 16.44 -1.36
N ALA A 187 0.80 17.07 -0.91
CA ALA A 187 -0.43 16.37 -0.50
C ALA A 187 -1.01 15.40 -1.55
N HIS A 188 -0.86 15.69 -2.85
CA HIS A 188 -1.35 14.83 -3.94
C HIS A 188 -0.57 13.50 -4.10
N LEU A 189 0.55 13.36 -3.40
CA LEU A 189 1.40 12.16 -3.33
C LEU A 189 1.55 11.62 -1.90
N ALA A 190 0.80 12.17 -0.93
CA ALA A 190 0.96 11.81 0.48
C ALA A 190 0.44 10.40 0.81
N TYR A 191 -0.46 9.87 -0.01
CA TYR A 191 -1.07 8.55 0.17
C TYR A 191 -0.81 7.62 -1.01
N LEU A 192 -1.12 6.34 -0.80
CA LEU A 192 -0.97 5.29 -1.79
C LEU A 192 -1.83 5.60 -3.02
N ARG A 193 -1.20 5.53 -4.20
CA ARG A 193 -1.83 5.78 -5.49
C ARG A 193 -2.23 4.47 -6.15
N PRO A 194 -3.51 4.26 -6.53
CA PRO A 194 -3.92 3.02 -7.18
C PRO A 194 -3.17 2.74 -8.48
N ALA A 195 -2.78 3.79 -9.22
CA ALA A 195 -1.92 3.63 -10.40
C ALA A 195 -0.57 2.98 -10.06
N SER A 196 0.04 3.31 -8.92
CA SER A 196 1.29 2.69 -8.47
C SER A 196 1.12 1.20 -8.18
N VAL A 197 -0.03 0.80 -7.63
CA VAL A 197 -0.38 -0.63 -7.44
C VAL A 197 -0.48 -1.33 -8.79
N ALA A 198 -1.16 -0.72 -9.76
CA ALA A 198 -1.31 -1.28 -11.10
C ALA A 198 0.04 -1.45 -11.82
N MET A 199 0.93 -0.47 -11.72
CA MET A 199 2.28 -0.54 -12.30
C MET A 199 3.12 -1.66 -11.65
N LEU A 200 3.10 -1.78 -10.32
CA LEU A 200 3.77 -2.88 -9.63
C LEU A 200 3.17 -4.24 -10.00
N ALA A 201 1.85 -4.32 -10.13
CA ALA A 201 1.18 -5.55 -10.54
C ALA A 201 1.56 -5.97 -11.96
N GLN A 202 1.80 -5.02 -12.88
CA GLN A 202 2.36 -5.33 -14.19
C GLN A 202 3.78 -5.93 -14.09
N VAL A 203 4.65 -5.37 -13.24
CA VAL A 203 6.00 -5.91 -13.00
C VAL A 203 5.92 -7.34 -12.45
N TYR A 204 4.99 -7.60 -11.54
CA TYR A 204 4.83 -8.89 -10.87
C TYR A 204 3.84 -9.84 -11.56
N ALA A 205 3.43 -9.56 -12.81
CA ALA A 205 2.45 -10.36 -13.53
C ALA A 205 2.86 -11.84 -13.67
N GLN A 206 4.17 -12.13 -13.78
CA GLN A 206 4.69 -13.50 -13.85
C GLN A 206 4.59 -14.27 -12.53
N GLN A 207 4.35 -13.57 -11.42
CA GLN A 207 4.13 -14.16 -10.09
C GLN A 207 2.64 -14.32 -9.78
N ALA A 208 1.76 -13.91 -10.71
CA ALA A 208 0.33 -14.02 -10.53
C ALA A 208 -0.08 -15.50 -10.40
N GLY A 209 -1.02 -15.75 -9.50
CA GLY A 209 -1.47 -17.09 -9.16
C GLY A 209 -2.98 -17.17 -8.98
N ASP A 210 -3.40 -18.31 -8.48
CA ASP A 210 -4.81 -18.57 -8.18
C ASP A 210 -5.32 -17.70 -7.02
N TYR A 211 -6.61 -17.35 -7.05
CA TYR A 211 -7.25 -16.56 -6.00
C TYR A 211 -7.14 -17.20 -4.61
N LEU A 212 -6.98 -18.53 -4.50
CA LEU A 212 -6.78 -19.23 -3.23
C LEU A 212 -5.46 -18.85 -2.56
N THR A 213 -4.42 -18.54 -3.32
CA THR A 213 -3.08 -18.21 -2.80
C THR A 213 -2.94 -16.72 -2.45
N LEU A 214 -3.83 -15.85 -2.95
CA LEU A 214 -3.87 -14.45 -2.55
C LEU A 214 -4.33 -14.33 -1.09
N GLN A 215 -3.43 -13.89 -0.22
CA GLN A 215 -3.65 -13.79 1.22
C GLN A 215 -3.18 -12.42 1.76
N PRO A 216 -3.88 -11.85 2.76
CA PRO A 216 -3.36 -10.72 3.51
C PRO A 216 -2.00 -11.03 4.16
N GLN A 217 -1.09 -10.07 4.12
CA GLN A 217 0.20 -10.10 4.80
C GLN A 217 0.15 -9.16 6.01
N TYR A 218 0.09 -9.75 7.20
CA TYR A 218 0.10 -8.99 8.46
C TYR A 218 1.46 -9.07 9.13
N LEU A 219 2.08 -7.91 9.36
CA LEU A 219 3.32 -7.83 10.14
C LEU A 219 3.10 -7.93 11.65
N ARG A 220 1.84 -7.93 12.10
CA ARG A 220 1.43 -8.03 13.50
C ARG A 220 0.18 -8.89 13.61
N ALA A 221 -0.12 -9.37 14.81
CA ALA A 221 -1.41 -9.97 15.09
C ALA A 221 -2.55 -8.92 15.09
N PRO A 222 -3.79 -9.29 14.73
CA PRO A 222 -4.98 -8.45 14.87
C PRO A 222 -5.12 -7.83 16.26
N GLN A 223 -5.75 -6.64 16.35
CA GLN A 223 -5.90 -5.93 17.63
C GLN A 223 -6.70 -6.75 18.65
N ALA A 224 -7.73 -7.49 18.21
CA ALA A 224 -8.54 -8.32 19.08
C ALA A 224 -7.74 -9.45 19.73
N GLU A 225 -6.80 -10.06 19.00
CA GLU A 225 -5.92 -11.11 19.51
C GLU A 225 -4.88 -10.54 20.48
N ARG A 226 -4.28 -9.39 20.15
CA ARG A 226 -3.37 -8.69 21.06
C ARG A 226 -4.05 -8.27 22.36
N ALA A 227 -5.30 -7.83 22.30
CA ALA A 227 -6.08 -7.48 23.49
C ALA A 227 -6.42 -8.71 24.35
N ARG A 228 -6.64 -9.87 23.72
CA ARG A 228 -6.83 -11.14 24.44
C ARG A 228 -5.54 -11.62 25.11
N ALA A 229 -4.41 -11.60 24.40
CA ALA A 229 -3.11 -11.98 24.97
C ALA A 229 -2.71 -11.10 26.17
N ARG A 230 -2.93 -9.78 26.10
CA ARG A 230 -2.71 -8.86 27.24
C ARG A 230 -3.61 -9.15 28.44
N LYS A 231 -4.84 -9.66 28.22
CA LYS A 231 -5.75 -10.07 29.31
C LYS A 231 -5.41 -11.45 29.87
N ALA A 232 -4.72 -12.29 29.10
CA ALA A 232 -4.32 -13.64 29.50
C ALA A 232 -3.00 -13.66 30.31
N GLY A 233 -2.25 -12.54 30.36
CA GLY A 233 -0.98 -12.45 31.10
C GLY A 233 0.23 -12.99 30.34
N ASP A 234 0.09 -13.29 29.05
CA ASP A 234 1.16 -13.87 28.21
C ASP A 234 2.07 -12.80 27.55
N ALA A 235 2.31 -11.68 28.21
CA ALA A 235 3.15 -10.59 27.70
C ALA A 235 4.17 -10.10 28.72
#